data_AF-A0A7M3WX40-F1
#
_entry.id   AF-A0A7M3WX40-F1
#
_cell.length_a   1.000
_cell.length_b   1.000
_cell.length_c   1.000
_cell.angle_alpha   90.00
_cell.angle_beta   90.00
_cell.angle_gamma   90.00
#
_symmetry.space_group_name_H-M   'P 1'
#
loop_
_entity.id
_entity.type
_entity.pdbx_description
1 polymer ?
#
loop_
_entity_poly.entity_id
_entity_poly.type
_entity_poly.pdbx_seq_one_letter_code
_entity_poly.pdbx_strand_id
1 'polypeptide(L)'
;MTTLSCKSKLPSYQGNRDHALEADLQGRLDAGHRVFAVGDVHGHLATLRALVHRLRLGQEDRLVLLGDAIDRGPDAAGVVAYVRSDPRIHAILGNHERMATVCLQDDGTVELWPDWMQRGGAATWGSYIVRAEGDLHEAKQTFADDLLWMDALPTEIVLDKVRLVHAGYDPRKPIDEQTERELLWVRRRFYRHDTPLDPRRTIIFGHSTTTKLGSPGEVAFSDVKLPDGRPAWLAMDVGAYNHVDPGLASVNLQSMRIARQRTLRSERWFDLPNLREAPVGEFAGLRTLESRRDRRVRPRAIGYATVAGVVLPRDGSCRSWAESQAAIAAHEAPLPMWRG
;
A
#
# COMPACT_ATOMS: atom_id res chain seq x y z
N MET A 1 37.29 5.44 8.52
CA MET A 1 36.10 6.20 8.06
C MET A 1 35.86 5.84 6.61
N THR A 2 35.07 4.80 6.37
CA THR A 2 34.82 4.26 5.03
C THR A 2 33.37 4.54 4.71
N THR A 3 33.14 5.45 3.77
CA THR A 3 31.82 5.86 3.29
C THR A 3 31.20 4.72 2.47
N LEU A 4 30.27 3.99 3.08
CA LEU A 4 29.40 3.03 2.38
C LEU A 4 28.41 3.80 1.51
N SER A 5 28.81 4.12 0.28
CA SER A 5 27.87 4.46 -0.80
C SER A 5 27.29 3.16 -1.34
N CYS A 6 26.31 2.59 -0.65
CA CYS A 6 25.53 1.46 -1.16
C CYS A 6 24.52 2.01 -2.18
N LYS A 7 24.94 2.16 -3.44
CA LYS A 7 24.01 2.17 -4.56
C LYS A 7 23.60 0.72 -4.79
N SER A 8 22.57 0.25 -4.08
CA SER A 8 21.87 -0.98 -4.45
C SER A 8 21.43 -0.82 -5.91
N LYS A 9 22.04 -1.60 -6.80
CA LYS A 9 21.68 -1.62 -8.22
C LYS A 9 20.38 -2.42 -8.34
N LEU A 10 19.25 -1.76 -8.15
CA LEU A 10 17.98 -2.29 -8.63
C LEU A 10 18.14 -2.60 -10.12
N PRO A 11 17.67 -3.76 -10.62
CA PRO A 11 17.76 -4.07 -12.04
C PRO A 11 17.04 -2.99 -12.85
N SER A 12 17.61 -2.61 -14.00
CA SER A 12 17.02 -1.59 -14.87
C SER A 12 16.03 -2.26 -15.81
N TYR A 13 14.79 -2.40 -15.37
CA TYR A 13 13.70 -2.91 -16.21
C TYR A 13 13.24 -1.87 -17.23
N GLN A 14 12.75 -2.34 -18.38
CA GLN A 14 12.10 -1.47 -19.37
C GLN A 14 10.77 -0.97 -18.82
N GLY A 15 10.32 0.21 -19.26
CA GLY A 15 8.96 0.65 -18.95
C GLY A 15 7.93 -0.35 -19.49
N ASN A 16 6.86 -0.57 -18.74
CA ASN A 16 5.75 -1.44 -19.11
C ASN A 16 4.47 -0.61 -19.29
N ARG A 17 3.76 -0.84 -20.40
CA ARG A 17 2.49 -0.16 -20.72
C ARG A 17 1.39 -1.19 -20.86
N ASP A 18 0.27 -0.92 -20.20
CA ASP A 18 -0.95 -1.71 -20.35
C ASP A 18 -1.85 -1.06 -21.41
N HIS A 19 -1.71 -1.52 -22.65
CA HIS A 19 -2.49 -1.02 -23.78
C HIS A 19 -3.99 -1.32 -23.67
N ALA A 20 -4.40 -2.36 -22.94
CA ALA A 20 -5.81 -2.66 -22.73
C ALA A 20 -6.43 -1.64 -21.76
N LEU A 21 -5.71 -1.30 -20.69
CA LEU A 21 -6.11 -0.23 -19.78
C LEU A 21 -6.11 1.13 -20.49
N GLU A 22 -5.09 1.46 -21.28
CA GLU A 22 -5.07 2.69 -22.08
C GLU A 22 -6.30 2.80 -23.00
N ALA A 23 -6.67 1.70 -23.67
CA ALA A 23 -7.85 1.66 -24.53
C ALA A 23 -9.17 1.82 -23.75
N ASP A 24 -9.33 1.20 -22.58
CA ASP A 24 -10.51 1.42 -21.72
C ASP A 24 -10.59 2.89 -21.29
N LEU A 25 -9.50 3.45 -20.74
CA LEU A 25 -9.46 4.83 -20.27
C LEU A 25 -9.73 5.84 -21.39
N GLN A 26 -9.13 5.66 -22.56
CA GLN A 26 -9.38 6.51 -23.72
C GLN A 26 -10.82 6.36 -24.22
N GLY A 27 -11.36 5.14 -24.29
CA GLY A 27 -12.76 4.91 -24.65
C GLY A 27 -13.74 5.58 -23.69
N ARG A 28 -13.45 5.60 -22.37
CA ARG A 28 -14.25 6.33 -21.37
C ARG A 28 -14.21 7.83 -21.61
N LEU A 29 -13.02 8.38 -21.87
CA LEU A 29 -12.82 9.80 -22.18
C LEU A 29 -13.63 10.21 -23.42
N ASP A 30 -13.55 9.43 -24.49
CA ASP A 30 -14.20 9.69 -25.78
C ASP A 30 -15.73 9.59 -25.68
N ALA A 31 -16.24 8.69 -24.84
CA ALA A 31 -17.66 8.57 -24.53
C ALA A 31 -18.18 9.65 -23.55
N GLY A 32 -17.31 10.54 -23.05
CA GLY A 32 -17.67 11.63 -22.14
C GLY A 32 -17.75 11.23 -20.66
N HIS A 33 -17.29 10.03 -20.28
CA HIS A 33 -17.22 9.58 -18.88
C HIS A 33 -15.95 10.08 -18.20
N ARG A 34 -16.00 10.34 -16.89
CA ARG A 34 -14.92 11.02 -16.17
C ARG A 34 -13.78 10.06 -15.84
N VAL A 35 -12.56 10.45 -16.19
CA VAL A 35 -11.35 9.78 -15.72
C VAL A 35 -10.62 10.71 -14.78
N PHE A 36 -10.20 10.20 -13.63
CA PHE A 36 -9.47 10.93 -12.62
C PHE A 36 -8.08 10.33 -12.40
N ALA A 37 -7.12 11.17 -12.04
CA ALA A 37 -5.83 10.73 -11.49
C ALA A 37 -5.65 11.26 -10.07
N VAL A 38 -5.05 10.47 -9.17
CA VAL A 38 -4.77 10.82 -7.77
C VAL A 38 -3.28 10.64 -7.48
N GLY A 39 -2.70 11.61 -6.77
CA GLY A 39 -1.31 11.54 -6.32
C GLY A 39 -1.06 10.50 -5.22
N ASP A 40 0.14 10.53 -4.67
CA ASP A 40 0.71 9.52 -3.76
C ASP A 40 -0.15 9.36 -2.49
N VAL A 41 -0.61 8.14 -2.23
CA VAL A 41 -1.55 7.83 -1.14
C VAL A 41 -0.84 7.41 0.15
N HIS A 42 0.25 6.65 0.02
CA HIS A 42 1.10 6.21 1.11
C HIS A 42 0.32 5.63 2.30
N GLY A 43 -0.54 4.63 2.08
CA GLY A 43 -1.25 3.92 3.14
C GLY A 43 -2.32 4.71 3.90
N HIS A 44 -2.75 5.88 3.41
CA HIS A 44 -3.84 6.68 4.01
C HIS A 44 -5.21 6.26 3.46
N LEU A 45 -5.64 5.03 3.79
CA LEU A 45 -6.88 4.43 3.29
C LEU A 45 -8.13 5.28 3.58
N ALA A 46 -8.30 5.74 4.82
CA ALA A 46 -9.52 6.45 5.20
C ALA A 46 -9.61 7.79 4.44
N THR A 47 -8.47 8.47 4.27
CA THR A 47 -8.35 9.69 3.45
C THR A 47 -8.64 9.40 1.97
N LEU A 48 -8.11 8.30 1.41
CA LEU A 48 -8.42 7.89 0.04
C LEU A 48 -9.92 7.61 -0.14
N ARG A 49 -10.55 6.85 0.76
CA ARG A 49 -12.00 6.56 0.70
C ARG A 49 -12.82 7.83 0.79
N ALA A 50 -12.44 8.79 1.64
CA ALA A 50 -13.10 10.09 1.71
C ALA A 50 -12.97 10.88 0.40
N LEU A 51 -11.81 10.86 -0.24
CA LEU A 51 -11.62 11.48 -1.56
C LEU A 51 -12.50 10.81 -2.62
N VAL A 52 -12.46 9.48 -2.74
CA VAL A 52 -13.27 8.73 -3.72
C VAL A 52 -14.77 8.97 -3.51
N HIS A 53 -15.23 9.00 -2.25
CA HIS A 53 -16.60 9.34 -1.92
C HIS A 53 -17.01 10.74 -2.42
N ARG A 54 -16.11 11.74 -2.32
CA ARG A 54 -16.36 13.10 -2.84
C ARG A 54 -16.41 13.16 -4.36
N LEU A 55 -15.64 12.31 -5.06
CA LEU A 55 -15.65 12.25 -6.52
C LEU A 55 -16.97 11.70 -7.07
N ARG A 56 -17.68 10.90 -6.26
CA ARG A 56 -18.95 10.25 -6.63
C ARG A 56 -18.83 9.54 -7.97
N LEU A 57 -17.86 8.63 -8.08
CA LEU A 57 -17.60 7.89 -9.31
C LEU A 57 -18.86 7.13 -9.76
N GLY A 58 -19.25 7.31 -11.02
CA GLY A 58 -20.23 6.47 -11.71
C GLY A 58 -19.64 5.10 -12.06
N GLN A 59 -20.40 4.27 -12.77
CA GLN A 59 -19.94 2.93 -13.19
C GLN A 59 -18.88 3.01 -14.30
N GLU A 60 -19.07 3.94 -15.24
CA GLU A 60 -18.17 4.15 -16.38
C GLU A 60 -17.00 5.09 -16.08
N ASP A 61 -17.00 5.73 -14.92
CA ASP A 61 -15.90 6.57 -14.49
C ASP A 61 -14.72 5.71 -14.04
N ARG A 62 -13.51 6.29 -14.13
CA ARG A 62 -12.27 5.63 -13.74
C ARG A 62 -11.43 6.52 -12.85
N LEU A 63 -10.65 5.90 -11.99
CA LEU A 63 -9.67 6.56 -11.13
C LEU A 63 -8.33 5.83 -11.24
N VAL A 64 -7.25 6.59 -11.44
CA VAL A 64 -5.89 6.05 -11.50
C VAL A 64 -5.05 6.65 -10.37
N LEU A 65 -4.46 5.80 -9.52
CA LEU A 65 -3.43 6.21 -8.55
C LEU A 65 -2.08 6.28 -9.25
N LEU A 66 -1.33 7.37 -9.02
CA LEU A 66 -0.04 7.64 -9.67
C LEU A 66 1.17 6.93 -9.02
N GLY A 67 0.95 5.76 -8.42
CA GLY A 67 1.96 5.03 -7.63
C GLY A 67 2.05 5.50 -6.17
N ASP A 68 3.00 4.91 -5.43
CA ASP A 68 3.24 5.16 -4.00
C ASP A 68 1.93 5.08 -3.19
N ALA A 69 1.18 4.01 -3.42
CA ALA A 69 -0.02 3.64 -2.69
C ALA A 69 0.31 3.06 -1.30
N ILE A 70 1.48 2.44 -1.16
CA ILE A 70 1.96 1.82 0.08
C ILE A 70 2.98 2.69 0.83
N ASP A 71 3.41 2.20 1.98
CA ASP A 71 4.44 2.75 2.87
C ASP A 71 4.02 4.00 3.65
N ARG A 72 4.69 4.22 4.79
CA ARG A 72 4.56 5.37 5.70
C ARG A 72 3.23 5.50 6.44
N GLY A 73 2.09 5.38 5.77
CA GLY A 73 0.77 5.49 6.37
C GLY A 73 0.33 4.23 7.12
N PRO A 74 -0.81 4.33 7.83
CA PRO A 74 -1.23 3.31 8.78
C PRO A 74 -1.84 2.05 8.16
N ASP A 75 -2.37 2.07 6.94
CA ASP A 75 -3.14 0.94 6.37
C ASP A 75 -2.85 0.73 4.87
N ALA A 76 -1.61 0.41 4.53
CA ALA A 76 -1.20 0.11 3.16
C ALA A 76 -1.90 -1.15 2.59
N ALA A 77 -1.98 -2.22 3.37
CA ALA A 77 -2.69 -3.44 2.97
C ALA A 77 -4.18 -3.17 2.68
N GLY A 78 -4.83 -2.29 3.46
CA GLY A 78 -6.19 -1.85 3.18
C GLY A 78 -6.32 -0.98 1.94
N VAL A 79 -5.33 -0.13 1.60
CA VAL A 79 -5.28 0.59 0.32
C VAL A 79 -5.23 -0.39 -0.85
N VAL A 80 -4.34 -1.37 -0.80
CA VAL A 80 -4.17 -2.38 -1.86
C VAL A 80 -5.45 -3.19 -2.05
N ALA A 81 -6.03 -3.70 -0.96
CA ALA A 81 -7.31 -4.40 -1.01
C ALA A 81 -8.45 -3.53 -1.57
N TYR A 82 -8.49 -2.24 -1.21
CA TYR A 82 -9.51 -1.30 -1.70
C TYR A 82 -9.38 -1.06 -3.21
N VAL A 83 -8.16 -0.81 -3.70
CA VAL A 83 -7.90 -0.64 -5.15
C VAL A 83 -8.26 -1.91 -5.93
N ARG A 84 -7.87 -3.09 -5.44
CA ARG A 84 -8.13 -4.38 -6.11
C ARG A 84 -9.62 -4.78 -6.11
N SER A 85 -10.40 -4.30 -5.15
CA SER A 85 -11.83 -4.66 -5.01
C SER A 85 -12.79 -3.81 -5.83
N ASP A 86 -12.37 -2.63 -6.30
CA ASP A 86 -13.20 -1.75 -7.12
C ASP A 86 -12.66 -1.71 -8.56
N PRO A 87 -13.36 -2.29 -9.55
CA PRO A 87 -12.88 -2.38 -10.93
C PRO A 87 -12.74 -1.02 -11.63
N ARG A 88 -13.19 0.07 -11.00
CA ARG A 88 -13.05 1.43 -11.51
C ARG A 88 -11.75 2.08 -11.09
N ILE A 89 -11.02 1.48 -10.14
CA ILE A 89 -9.81 2.03 -9.57
C ILE A 89 -8.61 1.23 -10.08
N HIS A 90 -7.66 1.94 -10.68
CA HIS A 90 -6.41 1.41 -11.19
C HIS A 90 -5.23 2.11 -10.50
N ALA A 91 -4.05 1.54 -10.66
CA ALA A 91 -2.81 2.14 -10.20
C ALA A 91 -1.72 1.96 -11.28
N ILE A 92 -0.76 2.86 -11.29
CA ILE A 92 0.53 2.64 -11.95
C ILE A 92 1.59 2.33 -10.89
N LEU A 93 2.68 1.69 -11.31
CA LEU A 93 3.79 1.34 -10.43
C LEU A 93 4.46 2.60 -9.89
N GLY A 94 4.63 2.68 -8.56
CA GLY A 94 5.47 3.67 -7.90
C GLY A 94 6.80 3.09 -7.46
N ASN A 95 7.69 3.96 -6.97
CA ASN A 95 9.00 3.48 -6.51
C ASN A 95 8.91 2.70 -5.21
N HIS A 96 7.90 2.98 -4.36
CA HIS A 96 7.69 2.25 -3.12
C HIS A 96 7.18 0.83 -3.38
N GLU A 97 6.22 0.66 -4.30
CA GLU A 97 5.80 -0.67 -4.76
C GLU A 97 6.97 -1.45 -5.35
N ARG A 98 7.77 -0.83 -6.24
CA ARG A 98 8.93 -1.51 -6.85
C ARG A 98 9.98 -1.94 -5.84
N MET A 99 10.20 -1.16 -4.78
CA MET A 99 11.10 -1.57 -3.69
C MET A 99 10.51 -2.74 -2.89
N ALA A 100 9.19 -2.77 -2.70
CA ALA A 100 8.51 -3.84 -1.99
C ALA A 100 8.54 -5.15 -2.79
N THR A 101 8.39 -5.13 -4.12
CA THR A 101 8.40 -6.36 -4.95
C THR A 101 9.72 -7.13 -4.88
N VAL A 102 10.84 -6.46 -4.54
CA VAL A 102 12.13 -7.11 -4.26
C VAL A 102 12.07 -8.08 -3.07
N CYS A 103 11.07 -7.95 -2.19
CA CYS A 103 10.89 -8.86 -1.06
C CYS A 103 10.36 -10.24 -1.48
N LEU A 104 9.74 -10.35 -2.66
CA LEU A 104 9.23 -11.61 -3.18
C LEU A 104 10.35 -12.40 -3.85
N GLN A 105 10.56 -13.63 -3.42
CA GLN A 105 11.55 -14.55 -3.96
C GLN A 105 10.95 -15.43 -5.08
N ASP A 106 11.82 -16.00 -5.92
CA ASP A 106 11.41 -16.87 -7.05
C ASP A 106 10.62 -18.11 -6.60
N ASP A 107 10.82 -18.58 -5.36
CA ASP A 107 10.09 -19.71 -4.77
C ASP A 107 8.74 -19.30 -4.13
N GLY A 108 8.34 -18.04 -4.28
CA GLY A 108 7.12 -17.46 -3.73
C GLY A 108 7.22 -17.08 -2.25
N THR A 109 8.37 -17.24 -1.62
CA THR A 109 8.57 -16.81 -0.23
C THR A 109 8.79 -15.29 -0.14
N VAL A 110 8.49 -14.73 1.03
CA VAL A 110 8.70 -13.30 1.31
C VAL A 110 9.84 -13.12 2.31
N GLU A 111 10.88 -12.42 1.85
CA GLU A 111 12.03 -11.97 2.63
C GLU A 111 12.07 -10.43 2.64
N LEU A 112 11.86 -9.83 3.82
CA LEU A 112 11.74 -8.38 3.94
C LEU A 112 13.09 -7.70 3.71
N TRP A 113 13.18 -6.89 2.65
CA TRP A 113 14.40 -6.16 2.31
C TRP A 113 14.67 -5.00 3.30
N PRO A 114 15.81 -4.97 4.02
CA PRO A 114 16.05 -3.98 5.07
C PRO A 114 16.05 -2.51 4.60
N ASP A 115 16.46 -2.22 3.36
CA ASP A 115 16.46 -0.84 2.86
C ASP A 115 15.05 -0.34 2.57
N TRP A 116 14.16 -1.19 2.06
CA TRP A 116 12.76 -0.86 1.88
C TRP A 116 12.06 -0.64 3.24
N MET A 117 12.32 -1.52 4.21
CA MET A 117 11.79 -1.40 5.57
C MET A 117 12.12 -0.05 6.20
N GLN A 118 13.36 0.44 6.04
CA GLN A 118 13.80 1.76 6.53
C GLN A 118 13.21 2.95 5.76
N ARG A 119 12.64 2.72 4.57
CA ARG A 119 12.06 3.74 3.70
C ARG A 119 10.55 3.85 3.82
N GLY A 120 9.93 3.22 4.83
CA GLY A 120 8.49 3.26 5.06
C GLY A 120 7.81 1.90 4.98
N GLY A 121 8.55 0.86 4.56
CA GLY A 121 8.04 -0.49 4.39
C GLY A 121 7.63 -1.16 5.71
N ALA A 122 8.19 -0.74 6.84
CA ALA A 122 7.81 -1.28 8.14
C ALA A 122 6.33 -0.99 8.49
N ALA A 123 5.82 0.20 8.15
CA ALA A 123 4.40 0.51 8.28
C ALA A 123 3.54 -0.35 7.31
N THR A 124 4.01 -0.60 6.10
CA THR A 124 3.31 -1.51 5.16
C THR A 124 3.22 -2.90 5.73
N TRP A 125 4.35 -3.51 6.07
CA TRP A 125 4.38 -4.87 6.63
C TRP A 125 3.56 -4.98 7.93
N GLY A 126 3.65 -3.98 8.80
CA GLY A 126 2.82 -3.89 10.00
C GLY A 126 1.34 -3.96 9.68
N SER A 127 0.86 -3.27 8.63
CA SER A 127 -0.56 -3.31 8.25
C SER A 127 -1.04 -4.71 7.82
N TYR A 128 -0.22 -5.50 7.15
CA TYR A 128 -0.55 -6.90 6.83
C TYR A 128 -0.65 -7.76 8.09
N ILE A 129 0.30 -7.62 9.03
CA ILE A 129 0.25 -8.34 10.31
C ILE A 129 -1.04 -8.02 11.08
N VAL A 130 -1.44 -6.75 11.13
CA VAL A 130 -2.66 -6.35 11.84
C VAL A 130 -3.91 -6.97 11.21
N ARG A 131 -4.01 -6.92 9.88
CA ARG A 131 -5.17 -7.45 9.16
C ARG A 131 -5.29 -8.97 9.29
N ALA A 132 -4.17 -9.68 9.37
CA ALA A 132 -4.11 -11.11 9.66
C ALA A 132 -4.24 -11.43 11.17
N GLU A 133 -4.64 -10.45 12.01
CA GLU A 133 -4.78 -10.59 13.47
C GLU A 133 -3.51 -11.15 14.18
N GLY A 134 -2.33 -10.91 13.61
CA GLY A 134 -1.05 -11.40 14.11
C GLY A 134 -0.59 -12.74 13.54
N ASP A 135 -1.37 -13.39 12.66
CA ASP A 135 -0.94 -14.59 11.94
C ASP A 135 0.08 -14.21 10.85
N LEU A 136 1.34 -14.59 11.08
CA LEU A 136 2.44 -14.28 10.17
C LEU A 136 2.41 -15.11 8.89
N HIS A 137 1.78 -16.29 8.90
CA HIS A 137 1.66 -17.11 7.71
C HIS A 137 0.66 -16.49 6.74
N GLU A 138 -0.54 -16.16 7.24
CA GLU A 138 -1.58 -15.49 6.46
C GLU A 138 -1.11 -14.10 5.97
N ALA A 139 -0.45 -13.33 6.84
CA ALA A 139 0.12 -12.03 6.45
C ALA A 139 1.13 -12.15 5.31
N LYS A 140 2.02 -13.15 5.35
CA LYS A 140 3.01 -13.38 4.28
C LYS A 140 2.35 -13.82 2.98
N GLN A 141 1.36 -14.71 3.04
CA GLN A 141 0.64 -15.18 1.84
C GLN A 141 -0.09 -14.03 1.15
N THR A 142 -0.88 -13.26 1.91
CA THR A 142 -1.59 -12.10 1.37
C THR A 142 -0.61 -11.07 0.79
N PHE A 143 0.49 -10.81 1.50
CA PHE A 143 1.48 -9.86 1.02
C PHE A 143 2.18 -10.36 -0.25
N ALA A 144 2.51 -11.65 -0.36
CA ALA A 144 3.09 -12.22 -1.58
C ALA A 144 2.16 -12.04 -2.80
N ASP A 145 0.87 -12.33 -2.64
CA ASP A 145 -0.14 -12.15 -3.69
C ASP A 145 -0.26 -10.68 -4.13
N ASP A 146 -0.21 -9.76 -3.17
CA ASP A 146 -0.27 -8.33 -3.43
C ASP A 146 1.04 -7.81 -4.06
N LEU A 147 2.20 -8.38 -3.72
CA LEU A 147 3.48 -8.08 -4.39
C LEU A 147 3.48 -8.53 -5.85
N LEU A 148 2.94 -9.72 -6.16
CA LEU A 148 2.77 -10.18 -7.54
C LEU A 148 1.88 -9.22 -8.35
N TRP A 149 0.81 -8.75 -7.74
CA TRP A 149 -0.05 -7.74 -8.37
C TRP A 149 0.68 -6.41 -8.59
N MET A 150 1.44 -5.94 -7.61
CA MET A 150 2.23 -4.70 -7.74
C MET A 150 3.26 -4.80 -8.86
N ASP A 151 3.95 -5.94 -9.00
CA ASP A 151 4.96 -6.14 -10.04
C ASP A 151 4.36 -6.14 -11.46
N ALA A 152 3.07 -6.46 -11.58
CA ALA A 152 2.32 -6.41 -12.83
C ALA A 152 1.78 -5.01 -13.19
N LEU A 153 1.89 -4.02 -12.31
CA LEU A 153 1.38 -2.67 -12.59
C LEU A 153 2.12 -2.00 -13.76
N PRO A 154 1.42 -1.28 -14.64
CA PRO A 154 2.07 -0.50 -15.69
C PRO A 154 2.87 0.65 -15.09
N THR A 155 3.99 1.01 -15.71
CA THR A 155 4.86 2.10 -15.25
C THR A 155 4.39 3.47 -15.73
N GLU A 156 3.61 3.49 -16.82
CA GLU A 156 2.99 4.68 -17.37
C GLU A 156 1.69 4.33 -18.11
N ILE A 157 0.86 5.34 -18.33
CA ILE A 157 -0.34 5.28 -19.18
C ILE A 157 -0.27 6.47 -20.14
N VAL A 158 -0.40 6.21 -21.44
CA VAL A 158 -0.36 7.23 -22.48
C VAL A 158 -1.72 7.33 -23.16
N LEU A 159 -2.39 8.47 -22.96
CA LEU A 159 -3.67 8.81 -23.57
C LEU A 159 -3.48 9.93 -24.59
N ASP A 160 -4.51 10.30 -25.37
CA ASP A 160 -4.35 11.26 -26.46
C ASP A 160 -3.84 12.65 -26.02
N LYS A 161 -4.30 13.10 -24.85
CA LYS A 161 -4.01 14.43 -24.31
C LYS A 161 -3.10 14.41 -23.09
N VAL A 162 -2.93 13.28 -22.42
CA VAL A 162 -2.18 13.22 -21.15
C VAL A 162 -1.31 11.97 -21.07
N ARG A 163 -0.22 12.07 -20.31
CA ARG A 163 0.57 10.91 -19.86
C ARG A 163 0.47 10.84 -18.34
N LEU A 164 0.21 9.67 -17.79
CA LEU A 164 0.25 9.40 -16.35
C LEU A 164 1.52 8.61 -16.05
N VAL A 165 2.36 9.10 -15.14
CA VAL A 165 3.63 8.46 -14.77
C VAL A 165 3.91 8.74 -13.30
N HIS A 166 4.60 7.85 -12.59
CA HIS A 166 4.85 8.07 -11.17
C HIS A 166 5.77 9.29 -10.92
N ALA A 167 6.96 9.31 -11.51
CA ALA A 167 7.95 10.36 -11.24
C ALA A 167 8.20 11.33 -12.40
N GLY A 168 8.27 10.84 -13.63
CA GLY A 168 8.50 11.67 -14.82
C GLY A 168 9.41 11.02 -15.85
N TYR A 169 10.03 11.83 -16.71
CA TYR A 169 10.91 11.38 -17.80
C TYR A 169 12.28 12.05 -17.68
N ASP A 170 13.37 11.37 -18.06
CA ASP A 170 14.67 12.03 -18.23
C ASP A 170 14.68 12.76 -19.59
N PRO A 171 14.82 14.11 -19.61
CA PRO A 171 14.91 14.90 -20.84
C PRO A 171 16.03 14.52 -21.79
N ARG A 172 17.02 13.75 -21.33
CA ARG A 172 18.19 13.33 -22.11
C ARG A 172 17.92 12.07 -22.94
N LYS A 173 16.76 11.46 -22.77
CA LYS A 173 16.34 10.25 -23.48
C LYS A 173 15.08 10.55 -24.28
N PRO A 174 14.87 9.89 -25.43
CA PRO A 174 13.57 9.89 -26.08
C PRO A 174 12.47 9.47 -25.10
N ILE A 175 11.29 10.10 -25.21
CA ILE A 175 10.22 9.91 -24.24
C ILE A 175 9.72 8.46 -24.19
N ASP A 176 9.79 7.74 -25.31
CA ASP A 176 9.37 6.34 -25.42
C ASP A 176 10.52 5.34 -25.17
N GLU A 177 11.70 5.81 -24.76
CA GLU A 177 12.89 4.99 -24.45
C GLU A 177 13.32 5.11 -22.96
N GLN A 178 12.38 5.47 -22.09
CA GLN A 178 12.64 5.50 -20.65
C GLN A 178 12.70 4.07 -20.08
N THR A 179 13.52 3.90 -19.06
CA THR A 179 13.49 2.69 -18.23
C THR A 179 12.69 2.97 -16.96
N GLU A 180 12.29 1.92 -16.23
CA GLU A 180 11.66 2.06 -14.90
C GLU A 180 12.45 2.99 -13.98
N ARG A 181 13.78 2.97 -14.08
CA ARG A 181 14.63 3.82 -13.25
C ARG A 181 14.30 5.31 -13.43
N GLU A 182 14.04 5.75 -14.66
CA GLU A 182 13.67 7.13 -14.90
C GLU A 182 12.21 7.37 -14.52
N LEU A 183 11.29 6.52 -14.98
CA LEU A 183 9.85 6.64 -14.77
C LEU A 183 9.45 6.70 -13.29
N LEU A 184 10.22 6.02 -12.41
CA LEU A 184 9.91 5.91 -10.99
C LEU A 184 10.79 6.78 -10.07
N TRP A 185 11.96 7.30 -10.50
CA TRP A 185 12.86 8.05 -9.60
C TRP A 185 13.31 9.42 -10.06
N VAL A 186 13.01 9.84 -11.30
CA VAL A 186 13.42 11.16 -11.77
C VAL A 186 12.73 12.26 -10.95
N ARG A 187 13.44 13.38 -10.73
CA ARG A 187 12.93 14.51 -9.95
C ARG A 187 13.21 15.83 -10.66
N ARG A 188 14.10 16.65 -10.06
CA ARG A 188 14.41 18.01 -10.48
C ARG A 188 14.80 18.15 -11.94
N ARG A 189 15.43 17.13 -12.52
CA ARG A 189 15.81 17.13 -13.94
C ARG A 189 14.59 17.18 -14.86
N PHE A 190 13.51 16.50 -14.49
CA PHE A 190 12.26 16.46 -15.24
C PHE A 190 11.47 17.75 -15.05
N TYR A 191 11.02 18.03 -13.82
CA TYR A 191 10.06 19.13 -13.58
C TYR A 191 10.66 20.54 -13.69
N ARG A 192 12.00 20.69 -13.81
CA ARG A 192 12.64 21.98 -14.15
C ARG A 192 13.13 22.07 -15.58
N HIS A 193 12.77 21.11 -16.43
CA HIS A 193 13.07 21.23 -17.85
C HIS A 193 12.27 22.39 -18.46
N ASP A 194 12.91 23.15 -19.33
CA ASP A 194 12.44 24.43 -19.87
C ASP A 194 11.62 24.28 -21.15
N THR A 195 11.52 23.08 -21.71
CA THR A 195 10.69 22.78 -22.88
C THR A 195 9.75 21.60 -22.64
N PRO A 196 8.61 21.52 -23.35
CA PRO A 196 7.74 20.35 -23.27
C PRO A 196 8.43 19.10 -23.80
N LEU A 197 8.51 18.04 -22.97
CA LEU A 197 9.02 16.74 -23.41
C LEU A 197 8.07 16.00 -24.35
N ASP A 198 6.76 16.16 -24.15
CA ASP A 198 5.73 15.75 -25.10
C ASP A 198 4.95 17.00 -25.53
N PRO A 199 5.13 17.51 -26.77
CA PRO A 199 4.44 18.72 -27.21
C PRO A 199 2.93 18.52 -27.38
N ARG A 200 2.43 17.27 -27.34
CA ARG A 200 1.01 16.94 -27.53
C ARG A 200 0.31 16.66 -26.20
N ARG A 201 1.04 16.24 -25.17
CA ARG A 201 0.44 15.69 -23.93
C ARG A 201 0.95 16.36 -22.67
N THR A 202 0.02 16.65 -21.78
CA THR A 202 0.35 17.08 -20.42
C THR A 202 0.77 15.87 -19.60
N ILE A 203 1.93 15.94 -18.94
CA ILE A 203 2.43 14.86 -18.07
C ILE A 203 1.92 15.07 -16.64
N ILE A 204 1.18 14.12 -16.10
CA ILE A 204 0.63 14.18 -14.73
C ILE A 204 1.40 13.16 -13.89
N PHE A 205 2.00 13.62 -12.79
CA PHE A 205 2.92 12.79 -12.00
C PHE A 205 2.82 13.04 -10.49
N GLY A 206 3.30 12.08 -9.71
CA GLY A 206 3.39 12.07 -8.25
C GLY A 206 4.83 12.27 -7.76
N HIS A 207 5.28 11.51 -6.76
CA HIS A 207 6.66 11.27 -6.31
C HIS A 207 7.44 12.45 -5.71
N SER A 208 7.42 13.58 -6.40
CA SER A 208 8.04 14.83 -5.98
C SER A 208 7.00 15.68 -5.29
N THR A 209 6.96 15.58 -3.95
CA THR A 209 6.07 16.41 -3.13
C THR A 209 6.06 17.88 -3.58
N THR A 210 4.87 18.46 -3.73
CA THR A 210 4.70 19.83 -4.22
C THR A 210 5.30 20.88 -3.30
N THR A 211 5.56 20.55 -2.03
CA THR A 211 6.42 21.32 -1.13
C THR A 211 7.81 21.59 -1.74
N LYS A 212 8.44 20.60 -2.38
CA LYS A 212 9.74 20.75 -3.07
C LYS A 212 9.65 21.61 -4.34
N LEU A 213 8.44 21.80 -4.85
CA LEU A 213 8.12 22.64 -5.99
C LEU A 213 7.63 24.04 -5.57
N GLY A 214 7.57 24.33 -4.26
CA GLY A 214 7.14 25.64 -3.74
C GLY A 214 5.63 25.80 -3.62
N SER A 215 4.85 24.72 -3.73
CA SER A 215 3.37 24.73 -3.61
C SER A 215 2.89 23.73 -2.56
N PRO A 216 3.29 23.86 -1.28
CA PRO A 216 2.96 22.86 -0.25
C PRO A 216 1.45 22.67 -0.09
N GLY A 217 0.98 21.42 -0.17
CA GLY A 217 -0.44 21.07 -0.02
C GLY A 217 -1.33 21.37 -1.22
N GLU A 218 -0.77 21.95 -2.29
CA GLU A 218 -1.47 22.31 -3.52
C GLU A 218 -0.86 21.57 -4.72
N VAL A 219 -1.68 21.32 -5.74
CA VAL A 219 -1.20 20.79 -7.03
C VAL A 219 -0.34 21.86 -7.70
N ALA A 220 0.85 21.48 -8.16
CA ALA A 220 1.74 22.39 -8.89
C ALA A 220 1.58 22.21 -10.40
N PHE A 221 1.70 23.31 -11.14
CA PHE A 221 1.57 23.34 -12.60
C PHE A 221 2.87 23.80 -13.22
N SER A 222 3.18 23.27 -14.40
CA SER A 222 4.29 23.77 -15.19
C SER A 222 4.04 25.20 -15.69
N ASP A 223 5.04 26.05 -15.55
CA ASP A 223 5.09 27.35 -16.22
C ASP A 223 5.27 27.18 -17.74
N VAL A 224 5.93 26.10 -18.16
CA VAL A 224 6.07 25.72 -19.57
C VAL A 224 4.71 25.24 -20.09
N LYS A 225 4.30 25.77 -21.24
CA LYS A 225 3.03 25.44 -21.88
C LYS A 225 3.23 24.62 -23.15
N LEU A 226 2.26 23.75 -23.41
CA LEU A 226 2.07 23.11 -24.71
C LEU A 226 1.58 24.15 -25.74
N PRO A 227 1.66 23.86 -27.06
CA PRO A 227 1.16 24.75 -28.10
C PRO A 227 -0.31 25.14 -27.95
N ASP A 228 -1.12 24.31 -27.29
CA ASP A 228 -2.55 24.55 -27.03
C ASP A 228 -2.83 25.27 -25.69
N GLY A 229 -1.78 25.75 -25.01
CA GLY A 229 -1.88 26.52 -23.76
C GLY A 229 -1.97 25.70 -22.48
N ARG A 230 -2.12 24.37 -22.57
CA ARG A 230 -2.09 23.50 -21.39
C ARG A 230 -0.70 23.50 -20.74
N PRO A 231 -0.58 23.28 -19.42
CA PRO A 231 0.72 23.09 -18.79
C PRO A 231 1.41 21.82 -19.33
N ALA A 232 2.73 21.86 -19.47
CA ALA A 232 3.52 20.71 -19.90
C ALA A 232 3.46 19.55 -18.88
N TRP A 233 3.34 19.88 -17.59
CA TRP A 233 3.15 18.89 -16.52
C TRP A 233 2.30 19.40 -15.35
N LEU A 234 1.74 18.47 -14.57
CA LEU A 234 1.10 18.69 -13.27
C LEU A 234 1.73 17.76 -12.23
N ALA A 235 2.13 18.30 -11.07
CA ALA A 235 2.59 17.52 -9.93
C ALA A 235 1.46 17.36 -8.90
N MET A 236 1.08 16.11 -8.64
CA MET A 236 -0.10 15.71 -7.87
C MET A 236 0.20 15.26 -6.44
N ASP A 237 1.47 15.00 -6.11
CA ASP A 237 1.89 14.63 -4.76
C ASP A 237 1.84 15.85 -3.83
N VAL A 238 0.66 16.18 -3.33
CA VAL A 238 0.45 17.26 -2.35
C VAL A 238 0.94 16.89 -0.95
N GLY A 239 1.44 15.66 -0.77
CA GLY A 239 1.97 15.10 0.47
C GLY A 239 0.89 14.68 1.46
N ALA A 240 0.59 13.38 1.52
CA ALA A 240 -0.38 12.82 2.47
C ALA A 240 0.03 12.99 3.95
N TYR A 241 1.33 13.17 4.23
CA TYR A 241 1.88 13.25 5.59
C TYR A 241 2.88 14.41 5.81
N ASN A 242 2.66 15.56 5.16
CA ASN A 242 3.45 16.77 5.43
C ASN A 242 2.89 17.60 6.61
N HIS A 243 3.70 18.51 7.18
CA HIS A 243 3.29 19.35 8.33
C HIS A 243 2.55 20.64 7.96
N VAL A 244 2.34 20.96 6.68
CA VAL A 244 1.79 22.25 6.25
C VAL A 244 0.29 22.16 5.96
N ASP A 245 -0.09 21.38 4.94
CA ASP A 245 -1.49 21.10 4.59
C ASP A 245 -1.56 19.70 3.96
N PRO A 246 -1.47 18.63 4.78
CA PRO A 246 -1.39 17.27 4.28
C PRO A 246 -2.73 16.83 3.69
N GLY A 247 -2.67 16.09 2.59
CA GLY A 247 -3.85 15.54 1.96
C GLY A 247 -3.56 14.76 0.69
N LEU A 248 -4.64 14.43 0.00
CA LEU A 248 -4.65 13.83 -1.32
C LEU A 248 -5.32 14.78 -2.30
N ALA A 249 -4.81 14.82 -3.53
CA ALA A 249 -5.39 15.57 -4.62
C ALA A 249 -5.74 14.64 -5.78
N SER A 250 -6.90 14.91 -6.40
CA SER A 250 -7.31 14.30 -7.65
C SER A 250 -7.47 15.35 -8.74
N VAL A 251 -7.18 15.00 -9.99
CA VAL A 251 -7.48 15.81 -11.17
C VAL A 251 -8.44 15.06 -12.09
N ASN A 252 -9.47 15.74 -12.60
CA ASN A 252 -10.29 15.24 -13.70
C ASN A 252 -9.58 15.47 -15.04
N LEU A 253 -9.32 14.41 -15.81
CA LEU A 253 -8.46 14.47 -17.00
C LEU A 253 -9.06 15.27 -18.16
N GLN A 254 -10.39 15.44 -18.21
CA GLN A 254 -11.04 16.26 -19.24
C GLN A 254 -11.05 17.73 -18.92
N SER A 255 -11.47 18.07 -17.70
CA SER A 255 -11.70 19.45 -17.28
C SER A 255 -10.51 20.09 -16.58
N MET A 256 -9.49 19.29 -16.24
CA MET A 256 -8.34 19.67 -15.41
C MET A 256 -8.73 20.22 -14.03
N ARG A 257 -9.97 19.98 -13.58
CA ARG A 257 -10.46 20.42 -12.27
C ARG A 257 -9.85 19.57 -11.17
N ILE A 258 -9.36 20.24 -10.14
CA ILE A 258 -8.76 19.61 -8.95
C ILE A 258 -9.82 19.45 -7.86
N ALA A 259 -9.83 18.29 -7.21
CA ALA A 259 -10.48 18.09 -5.92
C ALA A 259 -9.43 17.64 -4.89
N ARG A 260 -9.58 18.11 -3.65
CA ARG A 260 -8.67 17.77 -2.55
C ARG A 260 -9.43 17.19 -1.37
N GLN A 261 -8.73 16.33 -0.64
CA GLN A 261 -9.16 15.76 0.62
C GLN A 261 -7.99 15.87 1.60
N ARG A 262 -8.16 16.68 2.66
CA ARG A 262 -7.17 16.76 3.74
C ARG A 262 -7.04 15.41 4.43
N THR A 263 -5.82 15.09 4.85
CA THR A 263 -5.54 13.87 5.62
C THR A 263 -6.40 13.87 6.87
N LEU A 264 -7.16 12.78 7.05
CA LEU A 264 -8.07 12.65 8.18
C LEU A 264 -7.28 12.58 9.48
N ARG A 265 -7.80 13.21 10.54
CA ARG A 265 -7.14 13.22 11.87
C ARG A 265 -6.79 11.83 12.38
N SER A 266 -7.62 10.83 12.06
CA SER A 266 -7.40 9.44 12.40
C SER A 266 -6.17 8.82 11.75
N GLU A 267 -5.57 9.45 10.73
CA GLU A 267 -4.39 8.95 10.02
C GLU A 267 -3.19 9.91 10.14
N ARG A 268 -3.30 10.99 10.93
CA ARG A 268 -2.22 11.98 11.13
C ARG A 268 -1.23 11.54 12.21
N TRP A 269 -0.61 10.37 12.02
CA TRP A 269 0.44 9.87 12.92
C TRP A 269 1.63 10.84 13.03
N PHE A 270 1.91 11.60 11.98
CA PHE A 270 2.99 12.59 11.91
C PHE A 270 2.71 13.88 12.71
N ASP A 271 1.53 14.03 13.31
CA ASP A 271 1.29 15.08 14.33
C ASP A 271 1.94 14.71 15.67
N LEU A 272 2.27 13.43 15.88
CA LEU A 272 2.99 12.97 17.05
C LEU A 272 4.49 13.24 16.89
N PRO A 273 5.16 13.73 17.94
CA PRO A 273 6.57 14.09 17.85
C PRO A 273 7.44 12.85 17.60
N ASN A 274 8.47 13.04 16.77
CA ASN A 274 9.54 12.06 16.51
C ASN A 274 9.11 10.78 15.76
N LEU A 275 7.91 10.73 15.15
CA LEU A 275 7.53 9.62 14.29
C LEU A 275 7.96 9.87 12.84
N ARG A 276 8.55 8.83 12.22
CA ARG A 276 8.94 8.85 10.79
C ARG A 276 7.95 8.11 9.89
N GLU A 277 7.15 7.23 10.47
CA GLU A 277 6.10 6.44 9.83
C GLU A 277 5.03 6.06 10.87
N ALA A 278 3.88 5.57 10.40
CA ALA A 278 2.76 5.20 11.24
C ALA A 278 3.07 4.00 12.14
N PRO A 279 2.82 4.08 13.46
CA PRO A 279 2.85 2.93 14.35
C PRO A 279 1.53 2.16 14.17
N VAL A 280 1.45 1.37 13.09
CA VAL A 280 0.24 0.70 12.58
C VAL A 280 -0.66 0.13 13.69
N GLY A 281 -0.07 -0.55 14.69
CA GLY A 281 -0.85 -1.15 15.76
C GLY A 281 -1.67 -0.19 16.62
N GLU A 282 -1.26 1.08 16.72
CA GLU A 282 -2.05 2.11 17.40
C GLU A 282 -3.24 2.57 16.57
N PHE A 283 -3.13 2.52 15.24
CA PHE A 283 -4.11 3.05 14.28
C PHE A 283 -5.13 2.00 13.83
N ALA A 284 -4.74 0.73 13.80
CA ALA A 284 -5.59 -0.39 13.40
C ALA A 284 -6.05 -1.26 14.60
N GLY A 285 -5.88 -0.77 15.83
CA GLY A 285 -6.48 -1.39 17.01
C GLY A 285 -5.77 -2.66 17.51
N LEU A 286 -4.46 -2.82 17.32
CA LEU A 286 -3.68 -3.88 18.00
C LEU A 286 -3.75 -3.77 19.53
N ARG A 287 -3.97 -2.57 20.09
CA ARG A 287 -4.29 -2.41 21.53
C ARG A 287 -5.53 -3.24 21.94
N THR A 288 -6.45 -3.47 21.01
CA THR A 288 -7.60 -4.35 21.19
C THR A 288 -7.19 -5.83 21.24
N LEU A 289 -6.19 -6.25 20.45
CA LEU A 289 -5.59 -7.59 20.51
C LEU A 289 -4.78 -7.81 21.80
N GLU A 290 -4.10 -6.78 22.31
CA GLU A 290 -3.49 -6.80 23.66
C GLU A 290 -4.55 -6.98 24.75
N SER A 291 -5.68 -6.26 24.65
CA SER A 291 -6.82 -6.46 25.56
C SER A 291 -7.49 -7.84 25.40
N ARG A 292 -7.38 -8.47 24.22
CA ARG A 292 -7.87 -9.83 23.95
C ARG A 292 -6.92 -10.89 24.51
N ARG A 293 -5.61 -10.64 24.56
CA ARG A 293 -4.64 -11.46 25.31
C ARG A 293 -4.93 -11.41 26.81
N ASP A 294 -5.34 -10.26 27.34
CA ASP A 294 -5.80 -10.12 28.73
C ASP A 294 -7.20 -10.69 28.97
N ARG A 295 -8.00 -10.82 27.90
CA ARG A 295 -9.22 -11.64 27.86
C ARG A 295 -8.94 -13.06 27.38
N ARG A 296 -7.84 -13.68 27.83
CA ARG A 296 -7.87 -15.13 28.04
C ARG A 296 -9.06 -15.39 28.95
N VAL A 297 -10.13 -15.87 28.33
CA VAL A 297 -11.29 -16.56 28.88
C VAL A 297 -11.13 -16.79 30.39
N ARG A 298 -11.70 -15.89 31.22
CA ARG A 298 -12.32 -16.40 32.44
C ARG A 298 -13.41 -17.34 31.93
N PRO A 299 -13.39 -18.64 32.24
CA PRO A 299 -14.44 -19.53 31.81
C PRO A 299 -15.76 -18.94 32.29
N ARG A 300 -16.65 -18.60 31.35
CA ARG A 300 -18.06 -18.46 31.71
C ARG A 300 -18.44 -19.79 32.35
N ALA A 301 -18.98 -19.74 33.56
CA ALA A 301 -19.57 -20.89 34.20
C ALA A 301 -20.65 -21.45 33.27
N ILE A 302 -20.30 -22.48 32.50
CA ILE A 302 -21.26 -23.38 31.88
C ILE A 302 -21.41 -24.52 32.87
N GLY A 303 -22.65 -24.72 33.28
CA GLY A 303 -23.05 -25.74 34.24
C GLY A 303 -22.57 -27.13 33.84
N TYR A 304 -22.46 -27.95 34.87
CA TYR A 304 -22.15 -29.37 34.80
C TYR A 304 -22.90 -30.09 33.68
N ALA A 305 -22.14 -30.80 32.86
CA ALA A 305 -22.45 -32.18 32.47
C ALA A 305 -21.11 -32.91 32.24
N THR A 306 -20.89 -33.94 33.06
CA THR A 306 -19.87 -34.99 32.95
C THR A 306 -19.74 -35.50 31.50
N VAL A 307 -18.55 -35.84 31.00
CA VAL A 307 -17.91 -37.16 31.14
C VAL A 307 -16.48 -37.09 30.58
N ALA A 308 -15.56 -37.83 31.24
CA ALA A 308 -14.15 -38.12 30.88
C ALA A 308 -13.17 -36.92 30.88
N GLY A 309 -12.45 -36.56 31.94
CA GLY A 309 -11.87 -37.39 32.99
C GLY A 309 -10.34 -37.25 33.00
N VAL A 310 -9.79 -36.03 33.16
CA VAL A 310 -8.39 -35.78 33.55
C VAL A 310 -8.29 -34.44 34.30
N VAL A 311 -7.73 -34.45 35.51
CA VAL A 311 -7.34 -33.27 36.29
C VAL A 311 -5.80 -33.22 36.30
N LEU A 312 -5.19 -32.09 35.93
CA LEU A 312 -3.77 -31.81 36.17
C LEU A 312 -3.64 -30.78 37.31
N PRO A 313 -2.75 -30.98 38.30
CA PRO A 313 -2.47 -29.98 39.34
C PRO A 313 -1.66 -28.81 38.77
N ARG A 314 -1.74 -27.68 39.47
CA ARG A 314 -1.31 -26.36 38.98
C ARG A 314 0.11 -25.95 39.39
N ASP A 315 0.89 -26.83 39.99
CA ASP A 315 2.25 -26.56 40.46
C ASP A 315 3.28 -27.35 39.65
N GLY A 316 4.11 -26.63 38.89
CA GLY A 316 5.09 -27.19 37.95
C GLY A 316 6.23 -27.99 38.59
N SER A 317 5.95 -29.15 39.17
CA SER A 317 6.94 -30.16 39.53
C SER A 317 6.89 -31.32 38.51
N CYS A 318 7.99 -31.50 37.76
CA CYS A 318 8.16 -32.65 36.87
C CYS A 318 8.28 -33.93 37.70
N ARG A 319 7.31 -34.85 37.57
CA ARG A 319 7.43 -36.24 38.02
C ARG A 319 7.82 -37.13 36.85
N SER A 320 8.66 -38.12 37.13
CA SER A 320 9.22 -39.01 36.10
C SER A 320 8.18 -39.97 35.53
N TRP A 321 8.42 -40.43 34.30
CA TRP A 321 7.57 -41.34 33.52
C TRP A 321 7.24 -42.66 34.24
N ALA A 322 8.03 -43.06 35.25
CA ALA A 322 7.81 -44.25 36.06
C ALA A 322 6.65 -44.11 37.07
N GLU A 323 6.33 -42.90 37.54
CA GLU A 323 5.24 -42.70 38.51
C GLU A 323 3.85 -42.72 37.85
N SER A 324 3.77 -42.45 36.54
CA SER A 324 2.49 -42.48 35.79
C SER A 324 2.03 -43.89 35.42
N GLN A 325 2.95 -44.86 35.33
CA GLN A 325 2.64 -46.25 34.97
C GLN A 325 1.96 -47.03 36.11
N ALA A 326 2.27 -46.71 37.37
CA ALA A 326 1.69 -47.40 38.54
C ALA A 326 0.20 -47.07 38.77
N ALA A 327 -0.26 -45.90 38.31
CA ALA A 327 -1.67 -45.49 38.45
C ALA A 327 -2.59 -46.15 37.40
N ILE A 328 -2.05 -46.54 36.24
CA ILE A 328 -2.80 -47.16 35.14
C ILE A 328 -3.07 -48.65 35.44
N ALA A 329 -2.16 -49.34 36.14
CA ALA A 329 -2.30 -50.76 36.47
C ALA A 329 -3.37 -51.07 37.54
N ALA A 330 -3.96 -50.06 38.19
CA ALA A 330 -4.93 -50.25 39.27
C ALA A 330 -6.41 -50.28 38.82
N HIS A 331 -6.70 -50.09 37.53
CA HIS A 331 -8.09 -49.91 37.04
C HIS A 331 -8.59 -50.86 35.95
N GLU A 332 -7.85 -51.91 35.60
CA GLU A 332 -8.37 -52.97 34.72
C GLU A 332 -8.65 -54.26 35.50
N ALA A 333 -9.88 -54.40 35.98
CA ALA A 333 -10.49 -55.69 36.29
C ALA A 333 -11.87 -55.79 35.59
N PRO A 334 -12.24 -56.95 35.00
CA PRO A 334 -13.28 -57.02 33.99
C PRO A 334 -14.70 -57.14 34.55
N LEU A 335 -15.65 -56.59 33.79
CA LEU A 335 -17.10 -56.72 33.98
C LEU A 335 -17.57 -58.19 33.92
N PRO A 336 -18.44 -58.68 34.83
CA PRO A 336 -19.12 -59.94 34.66
C PRO A 336 -20.38 -59.82 33.78
N MET A 337 -20.63 -60.91 33.08
CA MET A 337 -21.63 -61.13 32.04
C MET A 337 -23.09 -61.06 32.51
N TRP A 338 -23.95 -60.67 31.56
CA TRP A 338 -25.38 -60.92 31.48
C TRP A 338 -25.79 -62.34 31.89
N ARG A 339 -26.88 -62.48 32.67
CA ARG A 339 -27.96 -63.50 32.50
C ARG A 339 -29.23 -63.09 33.28
N GLY A 340 -30.39 -63.35 32.66
CA GLY A 340 -31.67 -63.65 33.35
C GLY A 340 -32.69 -62.54 33.32
#